data_AF-A0A817A4B9-F1
#
_entry.id   AF-A0A817A4B9-F1
#
_cell.length_a   1.000
_cell.length_b   1.000
_cell.length_c   1.000
_cell.angle_alpha   90.00
_cell.angle_beta   90.00
_cell.angle_gamma   90.00
#
_symmetry.space_group_name_H-M   'P 1'
#
loop_
_entity.id
_entity.type
_entity.pdbx_description
1 polymer ?
#
loop_
_entity_poly.entity_id
_entity_poly.type
_entity_poly.pdbx_seq_one_letter_code
_entity_poly.pdbx_strand_id
1 'polypeptide(L)'
;MLTGRSGQKKTRPVPRNHIDPIHIPIETEYTALVVRINENGDPLVIYVGKRLRNKNEYASMPSFDAKQLNGDYTGLFSSAYTPSGTRNLLEPAIQVIHADGNPSSELKYVSHQQDTLDQSHDIGLTAIHLKDPVYPFEVTLYYKTYYKENVIEQWTSIKHTESDVVRLQKYSSANLYFSSTNKYYLTHFHGNWAREMSPEEIQLTAGIKVLDTKLGTRADLFQPPSFFLSLHQPLNHVDEDYGEVFAGTLAWSGNYQIQFEIDPLRNLRLIAGINPYAS
;
A
#
# COMPACT_ATOMS: atom_id res chain seq x y z
N MET A 1 -2.32 66.52 15.04
CA MET A 1 -1.91 66.01 16.37
C MET A 1 -2.43 64.58 16.46
N LEU A 2 -1.54 63.61 16.74
CA LEU A 2 -1.80 62.18 17.11
C LEU A 2 -2.38 61.26 16.00
N THR A 3 -1.59 60.42 15.31
CA THR A 3 -0.93 59.12 15.65
C THR A 3 -1.77 57.88 15.33
N GLY A 4 -1.17 56.90 14.63
CA GLY A 4 -1.70 55.54 14.52
C GLY A 4 -0.98 54.66 13.48
N ARG A 5 0.29 54.29 13.73
CA ARG A 5 0.96 53.21 12.97
C ARG A 5 0.47 51.86 13.49
N SER A 6 -0.27 51.12 12.65
CA SER A 6 -0.57 49.69 12.88
C SER A 6 0.61 48.85 12.43
N GLY A 7 1.28 48.20 13.37
CA GLY A 7 2.35 47.23 13.11
C GLY A 7 1.76 45.86 12.82
N GLN A 8 1.87 45.39 11.58
CA GLN A 8 1.67 43.98 11.26
C GLN A 8 2.84 43.18 11.84
N LYS A 9 2.55 42.35 12.86
CA LYS A 9 3.47 41.31 13.32
C LYS A 9 3.63 40.28 12.20
N LYS A 10 4.77 40.30 11.51
CA LYS A 10 5.22 39.17 10.68
C LYS A 10 5.39 37.96 11.60
N THR A 11 4.48 37.00 11.51
CA THR A 11 4.67 35.67 12.08
C THR A 11 5.88 35.04 11.40
N ARG A 12 6.92 34.73 12.15
CA ARG A 12 8.08 33.99 11.63
C ARG A 12 7.60 32.59 11.21
N PRO A 13 7.95 32.09 10.01
CA PRO A 13 7.68 30.71 9.66
C PRO A 13 8.42 29.79 10.64
N VAL A 14 7.70 28.78 11.15
CA VAL A 14 8.30 27.68 11.91
C VAL A 14 9.33 27.01 10.99
N PRO A 15 10.58 26.79 11.42
CA PRO A 15 11.57 26.11 10.59
C PRO A 15 11.08 24.69 10.31
N ARG A 16 10.73 24.40 9.05
CA ARG A 16 10.60 23.02 8.57
C ARG A 16 12.02 22.51 8.41
N ASN A 17 12.42 21.53 9.22
CA ASN A 17 13.60 20.74 8.90
C ASN A 17 13.36 20.11 7.52
N HIS A 18 14.10 20.55 6.51
CA HIS A 18 14.09 19.93 5.20
C HIS A 18 14.82 18.60 5.36
N ILE A 19 14.05 17.51 5.47
CA ILE A 19 14.58 16.16 5.42
C ILE A 19 14.57 15.79 3.95
N ASP A 20 15.74 15.52 3.37
CA ASP A 20 15.83 14.97 2.02
C ASP A 20 15.01 13.67 1.96
N PRO A 21 14.21 13.46 0.90
CA PRO A 21 13.36 12.28 0.82
C PRO A 21 14.21 11.00 0.91
N ILE A 22 13.76 10.07 1.75
CA ILE A 22 14.41 8.77 1.93
C ILE A 22 13.78 7.79 0.96
N HIS A 23 14.58 7.09 0.16
CA HIS A 23 14.12 6.03 -0.73
C HIS A 23 14.55 4.67 -0.17
N ILE A 24 13.58 3.78 0.02
CA ILE A 24 13.77 2.45 0.57
C ILE A 24 13.44 1.45 -0.57
N PRO A 25 14.44 1.05 -1.37
CA PRO A 25 14.24 0.07 -2.42
C PRO A 25 14.17 -1.35 -1.83
N ILE A 26 13.13 -2.09 -2.23
CA ILE A 26 12.87 -3.49 -1.89
C ILE A 26 12.93 -4.26 -3.21
N GLU A 27 14.04 -4.97 -3.44
CA GLU A 27 14.38 -5.51 -4.76
C GLU A 27 14.55 -7.02 -4.74
N THR A 28 14.12 -7.65 -5.84
CA THR A 28 14.48 -9.01 -6.24
C THR A 28 15.43 -8.95 -7.44
N GLU A 29 15.67 -10.07 -8.12
CA GLU A 29 16.52 -10.09 -9.31
C GLU A 29 15.96 -9.23 -10.46
N TYR A 30 14.64 -9.23 -10.66
CA TYR A 30 13.97 -8.55 -11.76
C TYR A 30 12.89 -7.57 -11.34
N THR A 31 12.46 -7.54 -10.09
CA THR A 31 11.36 -6.68 -9.60
C THR A 31 11.85 -5.74 -8.51
N ALA A 32 11.27 -4.55 -8.45
CA ALA A 32 11.47 -3.59 -7.38
C ALA A 32 10.15 -3.00 -6.91
N LEU A 33 10.01 -2.88 -5.59
CA LEU A 33 9.04 -2.03 -4.92
C LEU A 33 9.82 -0.94 -4.21
N VAL A 34 9.44 0.33 -4.38
CA VAL A 34 10.15 1.44 -3.76
C VAL A 34 9.22 2.28 -2.91
N VAL A 35 9.53 2.38 -1.62
CA VAL A 35 8.87 3.28 -0.68
C VAL A 35 9.71 4.54 -0.54
N ARG A 36 9.10 5.71 -0.75
CA ARG A 36 9.68 7.02 -0.50
C ARG A 36 9.06 7.61 0.77
N ILE A 37 9.88 8.13 1.67
CA ILE A 37 9.43 8.98 2.77
C ILE A 37 9.50 10.43 2.28
N ASN A 38 8.36 11.11 2.22
CA ASN A 38 8.30 12.51 1.80
C ASN A 38 8.70 13.48 2.93
N GLU A 39 8.76 14.77 2.62
CA GLU A 39 9.09 15.84 3.60
C GLU A 39 8.15 15.87 4.82
N ASN A 40 6.93 15.34 4.70
CA ASN A 40 5.94 15.27 5.77
C ASN A 40 6.02 13.98 6.59
N GLY A 41 6.99 13.10 6.30
CA GLY A 41 7.12 11.78 6.93
C GLY A 41 6.08 10.77 6.47
N ASP A 42 5.35 11.02 5.38
CA ASP A 42 4.40 10.06 4.80
C ASP A 42 5.17 9.00 3.99
N PRO A 43 4.94 7.70 4.23
CA PRO A 43 5.50 6.63 3.41
C PRO A 43 4.65 6.42 2.16
N LEU A 44 5.24 6.58 0.98
CA LEU A 44 4.59 6.51 -0.33
C LEU A 44 5.22 5.44 -1.22
N VAL A 45 4.44 4.56 -1.82
CA VAL A 45 4.89 3.65 -2.88
C VAL A 45 5.01 4.44 -4.18
N ILE A 46 6.23 4.63 -4.66
CA ILE A 46 6.50 5.42 -5.87
C ILE A 46 6.73 4.55 -7.11
N TYR A 47 7.02 3.27 -6.91
CA TYR A 47 7.37 2.36 -7.99
C TYR A 47 7.08 0.91 -7.59
N VAL A 48 6.43 0.19 -8.49
CA VAL A 48 6.29 -1.28 -8.48
C VAL A 48 6.46 -1.73 -9.93
N GLY A 49 7.49 -2.52 -10.21
CA GLY A 49 7.85 -2.84 -11.59
C GLY A 49 9.22 -3.49 -11.72
N LYS A 50 9.73 -3.52 -12.94
CA LYS A 50 11.06 -4.03 -13.25
C LYS A 50 12.17 -3.32 -12.46
N ARG A 51 13.08 -4.08 -11.85
CA ARG A 51 14.25 -3.53 -11.17
C ARG A 51 15.08 -2.63 -12.10
N LEU A 52 15.38 -1.42 -11.65
CA LEU A 52 16.25 -0.51 -12.38
C LEU A 52 17.72 -0.91 -12.21
N ARG A 53 18.52 -0.72 -13.25
CA ARG A 53 19.96 -1.02 -13.21
C ARG A 53 20.71 -0.12 -12.22
N ASN A 54 20.26 1.13 -12.07
CA ASN A 54 20.86 2.11 -11.18
C ASN A 54 19.84 2.55 -10.13
N LYS A 55 20.09 2.20 -8.87
CA LYS A 55 19.19 2.51 -7.74
C LYS A 55 18.95 4.02 -7.57
N ASN A 56 19.91 4.86 -7.98
CA ASN A 56 19.77 6.30 -7.88
C ASN A 56 18.66 6.85 -8.81
N GLU A 57 18.25 6.10 -9.83
CA GLU A 57 17.16 6.51 -10.73
C GLU A 57 15.79 6.51 -10.04
N TYR A 58 15.62 5.74 -8.95
CA TYR A 58 14.39 5.82 -8.14
C TYR A 58 14.20 7.19 -7.49
N ALA A 59 15.29 7.93 -7.25
CA ALA A 59 15.21 9.30 -6.74
C ALA A 59 14.61 10.26 -7.76
N SER A 60 14.84 10.01 -9.04
CA SER A 60 14.35 10.80 -10.17
C SER A 60 12.91 10.48 -10.57
N MET A 61 12.34 9.39 -10.06
CA MET A 61 10.92 9.06 -10.27
C MET A 61 10.07 10.25 -9.76
N PRO A 62 9.16 10.79 -10.58
CA PRO A 62 8.27 11.85 -10.11
C PRO A 62 7.52 11.32 -8.89
N SER A 63 7.56 12.06 -7.77
CA SER A 63 6.57 11.81 -6.74
C SER A 63 5.23 12.19 -7.34
N PHE A 64 4.18 11.41 -7.03
CA PHE A 64 2.79 11.85 -7.16
C PHE A 64 2.48 12.95 -6.12
N ASP A 65 3.45 13.84 -5.86
CA ASP A 65 3.36 14.91 -4.89
C ASP A 65 2.28 15.88 -5.34
N ALA A 66 1.42 16.23 -4.39
CA ALA A 66 0.26 17.11 -4.49
C ALA A 66 0.53 18.48 -5.16
N LYS A 67 1.78 18.84 -5.44
CA LYS A 67 2.16 20.06 -6.16
C LYS A 67 2.13 19.94 -7.68
N GLN A 68 2.10 18.72 -8.25
CA GLN A 68 2.14 18.51 -9.71
C GLN A 68 0.91 17.84 -10.32
N LEU A 69 -0.03 17.33 -9.51
CA LEU A 69 -1.23 16.67 -10.00
C LEU A 69 -2.47 17.47 -9.61
N ASN A 70 -3.24 17.92 -10.61
CA ASN A 70 -4.53 18.61 -10.47
C ASN A 70 -5.64 17.75 -9.79
N GLY A 71 -5.32 16.74 -8.97
CA GLY A 71 -6.29 15.76 -8.45
C GLY A 71 -5.96 14.99 -7.17
N ASP A 72 -4.71 14.88 -6.69
CA ASP A 72 -4.43 14.35 -5.32
C ASP A 72 -4.22 15.52 -4.35
N TYR A 73 -5.30 15.91 -3.67
CA TYR A 73 -5.30 16.99 -2.69
C TYR A 73 -4.75 16.57 -1.32
N THR A 74 -4.48 15.28 -1.13
CA THR A 74 -4.17 14.67 0.17
C THR A 74 -2.69 14.33 0.30
N GLY A 75 -2.04 14.03 -0.84
CA GLY A 75 -0.70 13.48 -0.92
C GLY A 75 -0.59 12.05 -0.39
N LEU A 76 -1.71 11.32 -0.32
CA LEU A 76 -1.79 9.99 0.28
C LEU A 76 -2.30 8.89 -0.68
N PHE A 77 -2.58 9.19 -1.94
CA PHE A 77 -3.13 8.18 -2.86
C PHE A 77 -2.21 6.98 -3.00
N SER A 78 -0.90 7.23 -3.04
CA SER A 78 0.15 6.22 -3.09
C SER A 78 0.69 5.82 -1.72
N SER A 79 -0.01 6.10 -0.61
CA SER A 79 0.45 5.73 0.72
C SER A 79 0.76 4.23 0.81
N ALA A 80 1.91 3.87 1.39
CA ALA A 80 2.33 2.48 1.57
C ALA A 80 1.46 1.73 2.59
N TYR A 81 0.73 2.45 3.43
CA TYR A 81 -0.27 1.88 4.33
C TYR A 81 -1.26 2.96 4.75
N THR A 82 -2.41 3.02 4.07
CA THR A 82 -3.30 4.17 4.12
C THR A 82 -4.20 4.13 5.37
N PRO A 83 -4.11 5.07 6.32
CA PRO A 83 -5.01 5.12 7.46
C PRO A 83 -6.38 5.71 7.11
N SER A 84 -7.38 5.49 7.95
CA SER A 84 -8.68 6.16 7.87
C SER A 84 -8.75 7.46 8.65
N GLY A 85 -9.71 8.30 8.26
CA GLY A 85 -9.95 9.60 8.89
C GLY A 85 -9.07 10.68 8.27
N THR A 86 -8.51 11.55 9.11
CA THR A 86 -7.59 12.65 8.77
C THR A 86 -7.66 13.16 7.33
N ARG A 87 -6.70 12.80 6.47
CA ARG A 87 -6.57 13.29 5.08
C ARG A 87 -7.04 12.30 4.03
N ASN A 88 -7.25 11.03 4.36
CA ASN A 88 -7.50 9.99 3.36
C ASN A 88 -8.90 10.14 2.73
N LEU A 89 -8.96 10.09 1.39
CA LEU A 89 -10.20 10.17 0.61
C LEU A 89 -10.53 8.86 -0.13
N LEU A 90 -9.66 7.87 -0.03
CA LEU A 90 -9.77 6.59 -0.74
C LEU A 90 -9.93 5.44 0.27
N GLU A 91 -10.06 4.21 -0.23
CA GLU A 91 -10.20 3.03 0.63
C GLU A 91 -8.99 2.88 1.58
N PRO A 92 -9.18 2.79 2.90
CA PRO A 92 -8.08 2.67 3.85
C PRO A 92 -7.56 1.23 3.93
N ALA A 93 -6.27 1.04 4.23
CA ALA A 93 -5.72 -0.26 4.61
C ALA A 93 -5.89 -0.55 6.11
N ILE A 94 -6.05 0.50 6.93
CA ILE A 94 -6.29 0.36 8.36
C ILE A 94 -7.38 1.32 8.84
N GLN A 95 -8.29 0.80 9.65
CA GLN A 95 -9.31 1.56 10.38
C GLN A 95 -9.22 1.22 11.86
N VAL A 96 -9.09 2.26 12.69
CA VAL A 96 -8.87 2.14 14.13
C VAL A 96 -9.83 3.07 14.85
N ILE A 97 -10.41 2.61 15.95
CA ILE A 97 -11.03 3.47 16.94
C ILE A 97 -10.13 3.45 18.16
N HIS A 98 -9.52 4.61 18.43
CA HIS A 98 -8.61 4.83 19.56
C HIS A 98 -9.35 4.77 20.90
N ALA A 99 -8.59 4.72 21.99
CA ALA A 99 -9.12 4.57 23.35
C ALA A 99 -10.08 5.71 23.75
N ASP A 100 -9.93 6.90 23.16
CA ASP A 100 -10.81 8.05 23.36
C ASP A 100 -12.07 8.04 22.46
N GLY A 101 -12.21 7.02 21.60
CA GLY A 101 -13.29 6.89 20.64
C GLY A 101 -13.04 7.57 19.29
N ASN A 102 -11.89 8.21 19.07
CA ASN A 102 -11.56 8.86 17.81
C ASN A 102 -11.27 7.82 16.71
N PRO A 103 -11.93 7.90 15.53
CA PRO A 103 -11.72 6.96 14.43
C PRO A 103 -10.58 7.36 13.46
N SER A 104 -9.84 8.43 13.76
CA SER A 104 -8.83 9.00 12.86
C SER A 104 -7.43 8.61 13.30
N SER A 105 -6.61 8.16 12.35
CA SER A 105 -5.19 7.89 12.57
C SER A 105 -4.33 8.60 11.50
N GLU A 106 -3.08 8.87 11.85
CA GLU A 106 -2.02 9.16 10.88
C GLU A 106 -0.85 8.20 11.11
N LEU A 107 -0.13 7.84 10.06
CA LEU A 107 1.05 6.99 10.18
C LEU A 107 2.26 7.71 9.60
N LYS A 108 3.17 8.09 10.48
CA LYS A 108 4.40 8.81 10.14
C LYS A 108 5.60 7.91 10.29
N TYR A 109 6.51 8.00 9.34
CA TYR A 109 7.76 7.27 9.35
C TYR A 109 8.61 7.63 10.58
N VAL A 110 9.16 6.59 11.23
CA VAL A 110 10.10 6.71 12.35
C VAL A 110 11.48 6.20 11.94
N SER A 111 11.54 4.97 11.41
CA SER A 111 12.78 4.31 11.01
C SER A 111 12.51 3.17 10.05
N HIS A 112 13.56 2.63 9.43
CA HIS A 112 13.51 1.34 8.77
C HIS A 112 14.77 0.53 9.06
N GLN A 113 14.67 -0.77 8.86
CA GLN A 113 15.77 -1.72 8.91
C GLN A 113 15.72 -2.60 7.67
N GLN A 114 16.88 -2.92 7.10
CA GLN A 114 17.02 -3.89 6.02
C GLN A 114 18.06 -4.93 6.43
N ASP A 115 17.61 -6.16 6.63
CA ASP A 115 18.42 -7.29 7.07
C ASP A 115 18.48 -8.36 5.97
N THR A 116 19.56 -9.13 6.00
CA THR A 116 19.67 -10.40 5.26
C THR A 116 19.38 -11.54 6.23
N LEU A 117 18.45 -12.43 5.89
CA LEU A 117 17.98 -13.51 6.77
C LEU A 117 18.69 -14.85 6.54
N ASP A 118 19.39 -15.01 5.43
CA ASP A 118 20.06 -16.25 5.04
C ASP A 118 21.55 -16.03 4.73
N GLN A 119 22.33 -17.13 4.77
CA GLN A 119 23.77 -17.07 4.48
C GLN A 119 24.05 -16.82 2.99
N SER A 120 23.16 -17.25 2.10
CA SER A 120 23.26 -17.04 0.65
C SER A 120 22.97 -15.62 0.20
N HIS A 121 22.46 -14.76 1.10
CA HIS A 121 22.03 -13.40 0.79
C HIS A 121 20.89 -13.32 -0.24
N ASP A 122 20.10 -14.38 -0.36
CA ASP A 122 18.96 -14.44 -1.27
C ASP A 122 17.64 -14.04 -0.58
N ILE A 123 17.60 -14.02 0.76
CA ILE A 123 16.41 -13.68 1.54
C ILE A 123 16.66 -12.39 2.31
N GLY A 124 15.97 -11.32 1.91
CA GLY A 124 16.01 -10.03 2.59
C GLY A 124 14.76 -9.78 3.43
N LEU A 125 14.88 -8.95 4.47
CA LEU A 125 13.74 -8.43 5.23
C LEU A 125 13.89 -6.92 5.39
N THR A 126 12.92 -6.17 4.88
CA THR A 126 12.77 -4.74 5.14
C THR A 126 11.63 -4.52 6.11
N ALA A 127 11.90 -3.86 7.24
CA ALA A 127 10.90 -3.42 8.20
C ALA A 127 10.83 -1.90 8.21
N ILE A 128 9.65 -1.32 7.94
CA ILE A 128 9.42 0.13 7.97
C ILE A 128 8.53 0.44 9.18
N HIS A 129 9.06 1.15 10.15
CA HIS A 129 8.38 1.50 11.39
C HIS A 129 7.67 2.84 11.27
N LEU A 130 6.36 2.81 11.51
CA LEU A 130 5.46 3.95 11.45
C LEU A 130 4.81 4.16 12.82
N LYS A 131 4.51 5.41 13.15
CA LYS A 131 3.84 5.78 14.40
C LYS A 131 2.81 6.88 14.17
N ASP A 132 1.73 6.82 14.94
CA ASP A 132 0.80 7.93 15.06
C ASP A 132 1.41 9.07 15.90
N PRO A 133 1.39 10.32 15.40
CA PRO A 133 1.99 11.45 16.11
C PRO A 133 1.24 11.85 17.38
N VAL A 134 -0.03 11.46 17.54
CA VAL A 134 -0.90 11.80 18.67
C VAL A 134 -1.05 10.61 19.61
N TYR A 135 -1.31 9.42 19.06
CA TYR A 135 -1.57 8.20 19.83
C TYR A 135 -0.30 7.35 19.98
N PRO A 136 -0.10 6.67 21.14
CA PRO A 136 0.93 5.64 21.28
C PRO A 136 0.54 4.36 20.52
N PHE A 137 0.43 4.50 19.20
CA PHE A 137 -0.02 3.50 18.24
C PHE A 137 1.04 3.38 17.13
N GLU A 138 1.49 2.16 16.86
CA GLU A 138 2.63 1.84 16.01
C GLU A 138 2.23 0.78 14.99
N VAL A 139 2.70 0.97 13.75
CA VAL A 139 2.53 0.01 12.66
C VAL A 139 3.89 -0.27 12.06
N THR A 140 4.25 -1.54 11.89
CA THR A 140 5.44 -1.93 11.13
C THR A 140 5.01 -2.63 9.85
N LEU A 141 5.49 -2.13 8.71
CA LEU A 141 5.32 -2.75 7.41
C LEU A 141 6.51 -3.65 7.14
N TYR A 142 6.27 -4.93 6.86
CA TYR A 142 7.32 -5.87 6.53
C TYR A 142 7.26 -6.24 5.05
N TYR A 143 8.43 -6.28 4.43
CA TYR A 143 8.63 -6.76 3.08
C TYR A 143 9.78 -7.75 3.09
N LYS A 144 9.49 -9.02 2.83
CA LYS A 144 10.49 -10.07 2.74
C LYS A 144 10.69 -10.42 1.27
N THR A 145 11.93 -10.36 0.81
CA THR A 145 12.29 -10.65 -0.57
C THR A 145 12.90 -12.04 -0.67
N TYR A 146 12.49 -12.77 -1.69
CA TYR A 146 13.15 -13.98 -2.18
C TYR A 146 13.77 -13.61 -3.53
N TYR A 147 15.05 -13.25 -3.50
CA TYR A 147 15.71 -12.50 -4.57
C TYR A 147 15.68 -13.26 -5.91
N LYS A 148 16.00 -14.55 -5.89
CA LYS A 148 16.08 -15.41 -7.09
C LYS A 148 14.70 -15.79 -7.62
N GLU A 149 13.73 -15.97 -6.73
CA GLU A 149 12.37 -16.38 -7.07
C GLU A 149 11.50 -15.22 -7.57
N ASN A 150 11.97 -13.97 -7.41
CA ASN A 150 11.21 -12.76 -7.73
C ASN A 150 9.91 -12.64 -6.95
N VAL A 151 9.94 -13.08 -5.68
CA VAL A 151 8.80 -13.03 -4.77
C VAL A 151 9.05 -11.99 -3.69
N ILE A 152 8.03 -11.18 -3.41
CA ILE A 152 7.97 -10.27 -2.26
C ILE A 152 6.78 -10.70 -1.41
N GLU A 153 7.05 -11.13 -0.19
CA GLU A 153 6.03 -11.36 0.84
C GLU A 153 5.85 -10.09 1.66
N GLN A 154 4.59 -9.72 1.94
CA GLN A 154 4.25 -8.50 2.69
C GLN A 154 3.27 -8.81 3.81
N TRP A 155 3.52 -8.24 4.98
CA TRP A 155 2.58 -8.26 6.11
C TRP A 155 2.77 -7.03 7.00
N THR A 156 1.87 -6.84 7.95
CA THR A 156 1.91 -5.74 8.91
C THR A 156 1.84 -6.25 10.34
N SER A 157 2.47 -5.51 11.25
CA SER A 157 2.32 -5.68 12.69
C SER A 157 1.81 -4.38 13.30
N ILE A 158 0.85 -4.48 14.20
CA ILE A 158 0.19 -3.35 14.84
C ILE A 158 0.38 -3.49 16.35
N LYS A 159 0.79 -2.41 17.01
CA LYS A 159 1.01 -2.36 18.45
C LYS A 159 0.48 -1.04 19.00
N HIS A 160 -0.14 -1.07 20.18
CA HIS A 160 -0.48 0.15 20.91
C HIS A 160 -0.18 0.00 22.40
N THR A 161 0.08 1.13 23.06
CA THR A 161 0.16 1.24 24.52
C THR A 161 -0.72 2.38 25.02
N GLU A 162 -1.88 2.54 24.38
CA GLU A 162 -2.95 3.45 24.84
C GLU A 162 -3.49 3.00 26.20
N SER A 163 -4.11 3.91 26.94
CA SER A 163 -4.59 3.64 28.30
C SER A 163 -5.80 2.71 28.37
N ASP A 164 -6.48 2.48 27.25
CA ASP A 164 -7.67 1.65 27.16
C ASP A 164 -7.71 0.88 25.83
N VAL A 165 -8.79 0.13 25.61
CA VAL A 165 -9.05 -0.69 24.44
C VAL A 165 -9.02 0.15 23.15
N VAL A 166 -8.25 -0.34 22.19
CA VAL A 166 -8.26 0.13 20.81
C VAL A 166 -8.96 -0.91 19.96
N ARG A 167 -9.90 -0.48 19.10
CA ARG A 167 -10.65 -1.38 18.23
C ARG A 167 -10.16 -1.26 16.78
N LEU A 168 -9.56 -2.33 16.28
CA LEU A 168 -9.26 -2.46 14.85
C LEU A 168 -10.53 -2.85 14.10
N GLN A 169 -10.96 -2.01 13.16
CA GLN A 169 -12.11 -2.27 12.29
C GLN A 169 -11.68 -2.84 10.93
N LYS A 170 -10.46 -2.49 10.49
CA LYS A 170 -9.82 -3.00 9.28
C LYS A 170 -8.30 -2.98 9.49
N TYR A 171 -7.61 -4.03 9.04
CA TYR A 171 -6.15 -4.15 9.11
C TYR A 171 -5.65 -5.06 7.99
N SER A 172 -5.33 -4.46 6.85
CA SER A 172 -4.85 -5.18 5.67
C SER A 172 -3.39 -5.59 5.82
N SER A 173 -2.99 -6.67 5.15
CA SER A 173 -1.61 -7.16 5.08
C SER A 173 -0.78 -6.38 4.05
N ALA A 174 -1.43 -5.91 2.98
CA ALA A 174 -0.80 -5.20 1.87
C ALA A 174 -1.61 -3.98 1.42
N ASN A 175 -0.91 -2.95 0.96
CA ASN A 175 -1.45 -1.73 0.33
C ASN A 175 -0.46 -1.29 -0.77
N LEU A 176 -0.61 -1.82 -1.99
CA LEU A 176 0.25 -1.53 -3.12
C LEU A 176 -0.33 -0.43 -4.01
N TYR A 177 0.55 0.29 -4.70
CA TYR A 177 0.20 1.33 -5.67
C TYR A 177 0.92 1.09 -6.99
N PHE A 178 0.17 0.97 -8.07
CA PHE A 178 0.69 0.80 -9.43
C PHE A 178 0.30 2.03 -10.25
N SER A 179 1.26 2.63 -10.93
CA SER A 179 1.06 3.89 -11.66
C SER A 179 1.81 3.97 -12.99
N SER A 180 2.33 2.85 -13.48
CA SER A 180 3.03 2.75 -14.76
C SER A 180 2.10 2.77 -15.99
N THR A 181 0.78 2.67 -15.79
CA THR A 181 -0.22 2.54 -16.86
C THR A 181 -1.58 3.09 -16.43
N ASN A 182 -2.52 3.20 -17.37
CA ASN A 182 -3.91 3.61 -17.13
C ASN A 182 -4.95 2.51 -17.44
N LYS A 183 -4.45 1.29 -17.71
CA LYS A 183 -5.23 0.08 -17.99
C LYS A 183 -4.62 -1.10 -17.25
N TYR A 184 -5.47 -1.79 -16.49
CA TYR A 184 -5.15 -2.95 -15.69
C TYR A 184 -6.16 -4.04 -15.98
N TYR A 185 -5.69 -5.27 -16.10
CA TYR A 185 -6.53 -6.44 -16.34
C TYR A 185 -6.31 -7.42 -15.20
N LEU A 186 -7.39 -7.77 -14.52
CA LEU A 186 -7.40 -8.68 -13.39
C LEU A 186 -7.91 -10.03 -13.87
N THR A 187 -7.06 -11.04 -13.83
CA THR A 187 -7.49 -12.44 -13.88
C THR A 187 -7.70 -12.90 -12.44
N HIS A 188 -8.94 -13.21 -12.08
CA HIS A 188 -9.27 -13.77 -10.79
C HIS A 188 -9.90 -15.15 -10.96
N PHE A 189 -9.87 -15.93 -9.89
CA PHE A 189 -10.44 -17.26 -9.90
C PHE A 189 -11.77 -17.27 -9.16
N HIS A 190 -12.73 -17.99 -9.71
CA HIS A 190 -14.00 -18.25 -9.06
C HIS A 190 -14.39 -19.72 -9.26
N GLY A 191 -15.42 -20.17 -8.57
CA GLY A 191 -15.86 -21.53 -8.75
C GLY A 191 -16.97 -21.94 -7.80
N ASN A 192 -17.11 -23.25 -7.70
CA ASN A 192 -17.95 -23.91 -6.72
C ASN A 192 -17.31 -25.25 -6.38
N TRP A 193 -17.88 -25.97 -5.42
CA TRP A 193 -17.48 -27.33 -5.12
C TRP A 193 -17.37 -28.18 -6.40
N ALA A 194 -16.22 -28.86 -6.54
CA ALA A 194 -15.85 -29.69 -7.68
C ALA A 194 -15.69 -28.95 -9.03
N ARG A 195 -15.63 -27.60 -8.99
CA ARG A 195 -15.39 -26.69 -10.11
C ARG A 195 -14.64 -25.44 -9.65
N GLU A 196 -13.70 -25.61 -8.73
CA GLU A 196 -12.86 -24.55 -8.17
C GLU A 196 -11.88 -24.00 -9.23
N MET A 197 -11.26 -22.84 -8.96
CA MET A 197 -10.17 -22.27 -9.76
C MET A 197 -10.51 -21.98 -11.24
N SER A 198 -11.77 -21.68 -11.56
CA SER A 198 -12.13 -21.22 -12.92
C SER A 198 -11.67 -19.77 -13.12
N PRO A 199 -10.84 -19.48 -14.13
CA PRO A 199 -10.33 -18.13 -14.36
C PRO A 199 -11.39 -17.25 -15.04
N GLU A 200 -11.47 -15.99 -14.62
CA GLU A 200 -12.19 -14.92 -15.28
C GLU A 200 -11.26 -13.71 -15.39
N GLU A 201 -11.13 -13.16 -16.59
CA GLU A 201 -10.38 -11.94 -16.82
C GLU A 201 -11.31 -10.75 -17.07
N ILE A 202 -11.04 -9.66 -16.36
CA ILE A 202 -11.77 -8.40 -16.50
C ILE A 202 -10.80 -7.23 -16.60
N GLN A 203 -11.18 -6.22 -17.38
CA GLN A 203 -10.53 -4.91 -17.27
C GLN A 203 -11.03 -4.19 -16.00
N LEU A 204 -10.10 -3.69 -15.18
CA LEU A 204 -10.44 -2.84 -14.05
C LEU A 204 -10.87 -1.44 -14.54
N THR A 205 -12.01 -0.97 -14.04
CA THR A 205 -12.59 0.33 -14.36
C THR A 205 -12.63 1.22 -13.11
N ALA A 206 -12.98 2.50 -13.27
CA ALA A 206 -13.05 3.44 -12.16
C ALA A 206 -13.96 2.92 -11.02
N GLY A 207 -13.51 3.07 -9.78
CA GLY A 207 -14.16 2.48 -8.60
C GLY A 207 -13.38 1.28 -8.06
N ILE A 208 -14.07 0.42 -7.29
CA ILE A 208 -13.44 -0.67 -6.55
C ILE A 208 -14.05 -2.01 -7.00
N LYS A 209 -13.20 -2.93 -7.47
CA LYS A 209 -13.53 -4.35 -7.59
C LYS A 209 -13.09 -5.05 -6.31
N VAL A 210 -13.98 -5.82 -5.70
CA VAL A 210 -13.72 -6.58 -4.48
C VAL A 210 -13.80 -8.07 -4.79
N LEU A 211 -12.80 -8.82 -4.33
CA LEU A 211 -12.82 -10.27 -4.20
C LEU A 211 -12.82 -10.58 -2.70
N ASP A 212 -13.81 -11.31 -2.20
CA ASP A 212 -13.91 -11.58 -0.78
C ASP A 212 -14.58 -12.91 -0.46
N THR A 213 -14.28 -13.41 0.74
CA THR A 213 -14.97 -14.57 1.30
C THR A 213 -15.41 -14.30 2.73
N LYS A 214 -16.57 -14.87 3.07
CA LYS A 214 -17.25 -14.74 4.38
C LYS A 214 -17.59 -16.12 4.96
N LEU A 215 -16.96 -17.17 4.44
CA LEU A 215 -17.25 -18.57 4.75
C LEU A 215 -16.54 -19.10 6.01
N GLY A 216 -15.76 -18.26 6.68
CA GLY A 216 -15.02 -18.57 7.90
C GLY A 216 -13.74 -19.35 7.65
N THR A 217 -13.82 -20.52 7.01
CA THR A 217 -12.68 -21.46 6.87
C THR A 217 -12.52 -22.09 5.49
N ARG A 218 -13.41 -21.75 4.54
CA ARG A 218 -13.43 -22.29 3.17
C ARG A 218 -13.15 -21.21 2.15
N ALA A 219 -12.02 -20.51 2.31
CA ALA A 219 -11.67 -19.39 1.45
C ALA A 219 -11.72 -19.78 -0.04
N ASP A 220 -11.14 -20.93 -0.40
CA ASP A 220 -10.99 -21.36 -1.79
C ASP A 220 -12.26 -21.88 -2.47
N LEU A 221 -13.38 -22.07 -1.75
CA LEU A 221 -14.56 -22.73 -2.31
C LEU A 221 -15.20 -21.97 -3.48
N PHE A 222 -15.32 -20.64 -3.34
CA PHE A 222 -15.99 -19.79 -4.33
C PHE A 222 -15.05 -18.78 -4.97
N GLN A 223 -14.10 -18.25 -4.21
CA GLN A 223 -13.11 -17.28 -4.65
C GLN A 223 -11.80 -17.60 -3.94
N PRO A 224 -10.86 -18.30 -4.59
CA PRO A 224 -9.50 -18.43 -4.10
C PRO A 224 -8.82 -17.05 -4.01
N PRO A 225 -7.98 -16.78 -3.00
CA PRO A 225 -7.34 -15.47 -2.80
C PRO A 225 -6.17 -15.22 -3.76
N SER A 226 -6.16 -15.88 -4.91
CA SER A 226 -5.10 -15.81 -5.93
C SER A 226 -5.55 -14.99 -7.13
N PHE A 227 -4.64 -14.28 -7.76
CA PHE A 227 -4.93 -13.47 -8.93
C PHE A 227 -3.69 -13.25 -9.80
N PHE A 228 -3.92 -12.90 -11.06
CA PHE A 228 -2.95 -12.25 -11.93
C PHE A 228 -3.40 -10.83 -12.25
N LEU A 229 -2.46 -9.91 -12.21
CA LEU A 229 -2.64 -8.52 -12.59
C LEU A 229 -1.72 -8.23 -13.78
N SER A 230 -2.32 -8.15 -14.96
CA SER A 230 -1.62 -7.73 -16.18
C SER A 230 -1.67 -6.22 -16.35
N LEU A 231 -0.52 -5.65 -16.69
CA LEU A 231 -0.39 -4.24 -17.01
C LEU A 231 -0.53 -4.04 -18.53
N HIS A 232 -1.16 -2.93 -18.93
CA HIS A 232 -1.29 -2.47 -20.32
C HIS A 232 -2.28 -3.24 -21.22
N GLN A 233 -2.29 -4.58 -21.16
CA GLN A 233 -3.08 -5.42 -22.07
C GLN A 233 -3.70 -6.66 -21.38
N PRO A 234 -4.81 -7.21 -21.92
CA PRO A 234 -5.40 -8.45 -21.43
C PRO A 234 -4.46 -9.65 -21.61
N LEU A 235 -4.54 -10.65 -20.73
CA LEU A 235 -3.89 -11.96 -20.93
C LEU A 235 -4.81 -12.80 -21.81
N ASN A 236 -4.84 -12.46 -23.09
CA ASN A 236 -5.48 -13.35 -24.04
C ASN A 236 -4.64 -14.65 -24.15
N HIS A 237 -5.27 -15.74 -24.61
CA HIS A 237 -4.69 -17.09 -24.69
C HIS A 237 -3.47 -17.23 -25.63
N VAL A 238 -3.07 -16.17 -26.33
CA VAL A 238 -1.87 -16.13 -27.19
C VAL A 238 -0.67 -15.51 -26.45
N ASP A 239 -0.89 -14.88 -25.29
CA ASP A 239 0.09 -14.04 -24.59
C ASP A 239 0.70 -14.73 -23.35
N GLU A 240 0.57 -16.05 -23.17
CA GLU A 240 1.14 -16.73 -21.98
C GLU A 240 2.68 -16.58 -21.88
N ASP A 241 3.35 -16.40 -23.02
CA ASP A 241 4.81 -16.28 -23.09
C ASP A 241 5.32 -14.83 -23.02
N TYR A 242 4.43 -13.82 -22.96
CA TYR A 242 4.85 -12.41 -22.95
C TYR A 242 3.90 -11.46 -22.20
N GLY A 243 4.47 -10.48 -21.52
CA GLY A 243 3.72 -9.45 -20.83
C GLY A 243 4.34 -9.11 -19.48
N GLU A 244 3.88 -8.02 -18.87
CA GLU A 244 4.21 -7.68 -17.48
C GLU A 244 3.03 -8.06 -16.59
N VAL A 245 3.24 -9.08 -15.76
CA VAL A 245 2.20 -9.68 -14.91
C VAL A 245 2.70 -9.76 -13.48
N PHE A 246 1.84 -9.31 -12.56
CA PHE A 246 2.00 -9.56 -11.13
C PHE A 246 1.07 -10.69 -10.72
N ALA A 247 1.64 -11.79 -10.23
CA ALA A 247 0.89 -12.84 -9.56
C ALA A 247 0.83 -12.53 -8.07
N GLY A 248 -0.33 -12.68 -7.45
CA GLY A 248 -0.50 -12.50 -6.02
C GLY A 248 -1.39 -13.57 -5.41
N THR A 249 -1.12 -13.87 -4.14
CA THR A 249 -1.99 -14.71 -3.32
C THR A 249 -1.93 -14.25 -1.87
N LEU A 250 -3.03 -14.43 -1.12
CA LEU A 250 -3.04 -14.19 0.32
C LEU A 250 -2.85 -15.52 1.07
N ALA A 251 -1.79 -15.62 1.86
CA ALA A 251 -1.54 -16.76 2.74
C ALA A 251 -2.46 -16.75 3.97
N TRP A 252 -3.77 -16.92 3.73
CA TRP A 252 -4.82 -16.86 4.75
C TRP A 252 -5.97 -17.79 4.38
N SER A 253 -6.36 -18.69 5.29
CA SER A 253 -7.44 -19.66 5.08
C SER A 253 -8.81 -19.17 5.57
N GLY A 254 -8.84 -18.03 6.25
CA GLY A 254 -10.05 -17.46 6.83
C GLY A 254 -10.82 -16.55 5.87
N ASN A 255 -11.69 -15.71 6.46
CA ASN A 255 -12.30 -14.62 5.72
C ASN A 255 -11.23 -13.64 5.23
N TYR A 256 -11.22 -13.37 3.93
CA TYR A 256 -10.31 -12.42 3.31
C TYR A 256 -11.08 -11.40 2.48
N GLN A 257 -10.41 -10.29 2.19
CA GLN A 257 -10.83 -9.31 1.20
C GLN A 257 -9.61 -8.79 0.43
N ILE A 258 -9.71 -8.77 -0.89
CA ILE A 258 -8.77 -8.14 -1.82
C ILE A 258 -9.54 -7.10 -2.63
N GLN A 259 -9.08 -5.86 -2.58
CA GLN A 259 -9.70 -4.71 -3.23
C GLN A 259 -8.75 -4.16 -4.28
N PHE A 260 -9.29 -3.96 -5.49
CA PHE A 260 -8.62 -3.33 -6.61
C PHE A 260 -9.35 -2.03 -6.92
N GLU A 261 -8.81 -0.92 -6.44
CA GLU A 261 -9.38 0.42 -6.59
C GLU A 261 -8.63 1.19 -7.68
N ILE A 262 -9.37 1.60 -8.71
CA ILE A 262 -8.87 2.57 -9.70
C ILE A 262 -9.18 3.97 -9.19
N ASP A 263 -8.12 4.70 -8.83
CA ASP A 263 -8.21 6.05 -8.24
C ASP A 263 -8.64 7.10 -9.29
N PRO A 264 -8.95 8.34 -8.87
CA PRO A 264 -9.33 9.42 -9.80
C PRO A 264 -8.27 9.78 -10.86
N LEU A 265 -7.00 9.42 -10.63
CA LEU A 265 -5.89 9.60 -11.57
C LEU A 265 -5.69 8.39 -12.48
N ARG A 266 -6.56 7.38 -12.37
CA ARG A 266 -6.52 6.08 -13.06
C ARG A 266 -5.32 5.21 -12.70
N ASN A 267 -4.72 5.40 -11.53
CA ASN A 267 -3.75 4.47 -10.97
C ASN A 267 -4.48 3.38 -10.16
N LEU A 268 -3.81 2.25 -9.94
CA LEU A 268 -4.39 1.12 -9.22
C LEU A 268 -3.85 1.04 -7.80
N ARG A 269 -4.77 1.00 -6.83
CA ARG A 269 -4.53 0.63 -5.43
C ARG A 269 -4.97 -0.81 -5.21
N LEU A 270 -4.07 -1.63 -4.68
CA LEU A 270 -4.35 -3.01 -4.30
C LEU A 270 -4.25 -3.14 -2.79
N ILE A 271 -5.37 -3.45 -2.15
CA ILE A 271 -5.45 -3.61 -0.69
C ILE A 271 -5.89 -5.04 -0.41
N ALA A 272 -5.04 -5.81 0.28
CA ALA A 272 -5.29 -7.23 0.54
C ALA A 272 -5.10 -7.56 2.01
N GLY A 273 -5.98 -8.37 2.57
CA GLY A 273 -5.83 -8.88 3.93
C GLY A 273 -7.08 -9.58 4.43
N ILE A 274 -7.22 -9.61 5.75
CA ILE A 274 -8.39 -10.17 6.42
C ILE A 274 -9.66 -9.40 6.04
N ASN A 275 -10.81 -10.09 5.98
CA ASN A 275 -12.07 -9.41 5.66
C ASN A 275 -12.53 -8.56 6.86
N PRO A 276 -12.84 -7.27 6.70
CA PRO A 276 -13.44 -6.47 7.77
C PRO A 276 -14.80 -7.01 8.24
N TYR A 277 -15.47 -7.82 7.42
CA TYR A 277 -16.68 -8.54 7.79
C TYR A 277 -16.32 -9.81 8.59
N ALA A 278 -16.63 -9.78 9.89
CA ALA A 278 -16.63 -10.94 10.78
C ALA A 278 -15.32 -11.76 10.75
N SER A 279 -14.22 -11.11 11.10
CA SER A 279 -12.90 -11.73 11.26
C SER A 279 -12.21 -11.30 12.53
#